data_AF-A0A2A4NAK7-F1
#
_entry.id   AF-A0A2A4NAK7-F1
#
_cell.length_a   1.000
_cell.length_b   1.000
_cell.length_c   1.000
_cell.angle_alpha   90.00
_cell.angle_beta   90.00
_cell.angle_gamma   90.00
#
_symmetry.space_group_name_H-M   'P 1'
#
loop_
_entity.id
_entity.type
_entity.pdbx_description
1 polymer ?
#
loop_
_entity_poly.entity_id
_entity_poly.type
_entity_poly.pdbx_seq_one_letter_code
_entity_poly.pdbx_strand_id
1 'polypeptide(L)'
;MNKFNRNMRCVFFLLALLYFSSVCFSQERMKVYGVEGESLSLNLTPKQALNEAIQEAKINALMEAEISEQVGSVRVLFKIDNGENVTQSFSEVITSRLGADIVVDSIYPEQKSFDEFNHMKVTVRIDATVIKYDKKSDPTFFFEIRDLKDTYYNNEVISFTVIPSQNGYLKIFVINEKESILLYPYKNLIADYLSDTENYLFKAGQPVDFPVHNAYKPGYSIELEEGKEIENSLLIFIFTKDNFTWVEGISQKAINNRIANISPNKRTVEYFPIVLKKAIKN
;
A
#
# COMPACT_ATOMS: atom_id res chain seq x y z
N MET A 1 -7.18 -57.83 -22.99
CA MET A 1 -6.52 -57.41 -21.72
C MET A 1 -5.90 -56.00 -21.75
N ASN A 2 -6.25 -55.08 -22.66
CA ASN A 2 -5.56 -53.77 -22.82
C ASN A 2 -6.39 -52.51 -22.49
N LYS A 3 -7.72 -52.60 -22.30
CA LYS A 3 -8.56 -51.42 -21.96
C LYS A 3 -8.61 -51.12 -20.45
N PHE A 4 -8.53 -52.16 -19.61
CA PHE A 4 -8.58 -52.01 -18.15
C PHE A 4 -7.37 -51.24 -17.61
N ASN A 5 -6.18 -51.52 -18.16
CA ASN A 5 -4.92 -50.87 -17.76
C ASN A 5 -4.83 -49.39 -18.19
N ARG A 6 -5.57 -49.00 -19.24
CA ARG A 6 -5.62 -47.61 -19.73
C ARG A 6 -6.52 -46.74 -18.84
N ASN A 7 -7.67 -47.27 -18.45
CA ASN A 7 -8.60 -46.56 -17.56
C ASN A 7 -8.02 -46.41 -16.14
N MET A 8 -7.31 -47.44 -15.65
CA MET A 8 -6.63 -47.39 -14.34
C MET A 8 -5.51 -46.34 -14.31
N ARG A 9 -4.75 -46.18 -15.40
CA ARG A 9 -3.75 -45.11 -15.54
C ARG A 9 -4.36 -43.70 -15.58
N CYS A 10 -5.51 -43.52 -16.23
CA CYS A 10 -6.22 -42.24 -16.22
C CYS A 10 -6.76 -41.86 -14.82
N VAL A 11 -7.23 -42.85 -14.05
CA VAL A 11 -7.69 -42.63 -12.66
C VAL A 11 -6.53 -42.23 -11.76
N PHE A 12 -5.36 -42.88 -11.87
CA PHE A 12 -4.16 -42.47 -11.12
C PHE A 12 -3.65 -41.08 -11.53
N PHE A 13 -3.77 -40.70 -12.80
CA PHE A 13 -3.39 -39.36 -13.28
C PHE A 13 -4.35 -38.26 -12.76
N LEU A 14 -5.64 -38.55 -12.70
CA LEU A 14 -6.66 -37.66 -12.11
C LEU A 14 -6.49 -37.52 -10.59
N LEU A 15 -6.17 -38.61 -9.88
CA LEU A 15 -5.85 -38.56 -8.44
C LEU A 15 -4.56 -37.79 -8.15
N ALA A 16 -3.53 -37.92 -9.00
CA ALA A 16 -2.31 -37.13 -8.88
C ALA A 16 -2.56 -35.63 -9.13
N LEU A 17 -3.40 -35.27 -10.10
CA LEU A 17 -3.81 -33.88 -10.35
C LEU A 17 -4.57 -33.26 -9.17
N LEU A 18 -5.43 -34.04 -8.48
CA LEU A 18 -6.15 -33.60 -7.28
C LEU A 18 -5.23 -33.44 -6.05
N TYR A 19 -4.16 -34.25 -5.94
CA TYR A 19 -3.16 -34.09 -4.89
C TYR A 19 -2.30 -32.82 -5.10
N PHE A 20 -1.97 -32.46 -6.34
CA PHE A 20 -1.20 -31.24 -6.63
C PHE A 20 -2.02 -29.94 -6.49
N SER A 21 -3.35 -29.98 -6.64
CA SER A 21 -4.20 -28.79 -6.44
C SER A 21 -4.42 -28.43 -4.96
N SER A 22 -3.95 -29.25 -4.02
CA SER A 22 -4.25 -29.09 -2.59
C SER A 22 -3.27 -28.20 -1.84
N VAL A 23 -2.21 -27.69 -2.48
CA VAL A 23 -1.36 -26.66 -1.86
C VAL A 23 -1.97 -25.28 -2.13
N CYS A 24 -3.19 -25.08 -1.63
CA CYS A 24 -3.76 -23.77 -1.51
C CYS A 24 -3.02 -23.06 -0.38
N PHE A 25 -1.95 -22.34 -0.74
CA PHE A 25 -1.23 -21.46 0.18
C PHE A 25 -2.19 -20.36 0.64
N SER A 26 -2.89 -20.61 1.74
CA SER A 26 -3.78 -19.64 2.37
C SER A 26 -2.97 -18.80 3.35
N GLN A 27 -2.96 -17.49 3.15
CA GLN A 27 -2.49 -16.53 4.15
C GLN A 27 -3.30 -16.73 5.43
N GLU A 28 -2.64 -16.76 6.58
CA GLU A 28 -3.32 -16.83 7.87
C GLU A 28 -3.87 -15.44 8.22
N ARG A 29 -5.17 -15.36 8.50
CA ARG A 29 -5.84 -14.11 8.85
C ARG A 29 -6.45 -14.22 10.23
N MET A 30 -6.01 -13.37 11.13
CA MET A 30 -6.52 -13.30 12.48
C MET A 30 -7.25 -11.98 12.69
N LYS A 31 -8.47 -12.04 13.21
CA LYS A 31 -9.21 -10.84 13.60
C LYS A 31 -9.01 -10.60 15.09
N VAL A 32 -8.64 -9.38 15.43
CA VAL A 32 -8.54 -8.89 16.81
C VAL A 32 -9.52 -7.75 17.00
N TYR A 33 -10.11 -7.66 18.18
CA TYR A 33 -11.24 -6.76 18.43
C TYR A 33 -11.00 -5.91 19.67
N GLY A 34 -11.35 -4.64 19.58
CA GLY A 34 -11.27 -3.69 20.70
C GLY A 34 -9.86 -3.47 21.24
N VAL A 35 -8.83 -3.66 20.41
CA VAL A 35 -7.43 -3.52 20.82
C VAL A 35 -7.14 -2.07 21.16
N GLU A 36 -6.63 -1.83 22.36
CA GLU A 36 -6.40 -0.49 22.88
C GLU A 36 -4.98 0.01 22.54
N GLY A 37 -4.88 1.30 22.25
CA GLY A 37 -3.61 2.02 22.13
C GLY A 37 -3.70 3.38 22.81
N GLU A 38 -2.56 3.87 23.28
CA GLU A 38 -2.47 5.08 24.09
C GLU A 38 -1.29 5.95 23.64
N SER A 39 -1.53 7.26 23.60
CA SER A 39 -0.49 8.28 23.50
C SER A 39 -0.55 9.17 24.74
N LEU A 40 0.62 9.51 25.28
CA LEU A 40 0.79 10.39 26.42
C LEU A 40 1.81 11.47 26.04
N SER A 41 1.38 12.73 25.96
CA SER A 41 2.29 13.81 25.59
C SER A 41 1.89 15.19 26.11
N LEU A 42 2.91 16.02 26.34
CA LEU A 42 2.79 17.46 26.63
C LEU A 42 2.72 18.32 25.36
N ASN A 43 3.34 17.83 24.28
CA ASN A 43 3.76 18.68 23.16
C ASN A 43 3.08 18.30 21.84
N LEU A 44 2.24 17.27 21.84
CA LEU A 44 1.52 16.86 20.65
C LEU A 44 0.18 17.58 20.53
N THR A 45 -0.18 17.91 19.30
CA THR A 45 -1.56 18.28 18.99
C THR A 45 -2.49 17.07 19.20
N PRO A 46 -3.80 17.28 19.46
CA PRO A 46 -4.74 16.17 19.60
C PRO A 46 -4.75 15.20 18.40
N LYS A 47 -4.55 15.71 17.18
CA LYS A 47 -4.46 14.89 15.96
C LYS A 47 -3.21 14.02 15.95
N GLN A 48 -2.06 14.56 16.37
CA GLN A 48 -0.81 13.80 16.46
C GLN A 48 -0.89 12.73 17.56
N ALA A 49 -1.42 13.08 18.73
CA ALA A 49 -1.62 12.14 19.83
C ALA A 49 -2.58 11.01 19.44
N LEU A 50 -3.65 11.31 18.70
CA LEU A 50 -4.54 10.29 18.14
C LEU A 50 -3.80 9.35 17.17
N ASN A 51 -2.98 9.89 16.26
CA ASN A 51 -2.21 9.08 15.31
C ASN A 51 -1.24 8.14 16.04
N GLU A 52 -0.55 8.62 17.06
CA GLU A 52 0.34 7.81 17.89
C GLU A 52 -0.44 6.72 18.65
N ALA A 53 -1.59 7.06 19.24
CA ALA A 53 -2.45 6.08 19.90
C ALA A 53 -2.94 4.98 18.93
N ILE A 54 -3.27 5.34 17.68
CA ILE A 54 -3.64 4.37 16.63
C ILE A 54 -2.45 3.47 16.26
N GLN A 55 -1.23 4.00 16.17
CA GLN A 55 -0.04 3.18 15.92
C GLN A 55 0.20 2.18 17.05
N GLU A 56 0.11 2.64 18.30
CA GLU A 56 0.29 1.77 19.46
C GLU A 56 -0.79 0.67 19.48
N ALA A 57 -2.04 1.00 19.15
CA ALA A 57 -3.12 0.02 19.01
C ALA A 57 -2.80 -1.02 17.92
N LYS A 58 -2.25 -0.61 16.77
CA LYS A 58 -1.81 -1.53 15.72
C LYS A 58 -0.66 -2.45 16.16
N ILE A 59 0.29 -1.91 16.93
CA ILE A 59 1.39 -2.69 17.49
C ILE A 59 0.84 -3.72 18.49
N ASN A 60 -0.10 -3.33 19.35
CA ASN A 60 -0.75 -4.22 20.29
C ASN A 60 -1.55 -5.31 19.58
N ALA A 61 -2.21 -4.98 18.46
CA ALA A 61 -2.95 -5.93 17.64
C ALA A 61 -2.02 -7.01 17.04
N LEU A 62 -0.82 -6.62 16.62
CA LEU A 62 0.20 -7.57 16.15
C LEU A 62 0.69 -8.49 17.28
N MET A 63 0.80 -7.98 18.51
CA MET A 63 1.18 -8.79 19.69
C MET A 63 0.08 -9.78 20.07
N GLU A 64 -1.19 -9.35 20.06
CA GLU A 64 -2.34 -10.22 20.29
C GLU A 64 -2.45 -11.32 19.22
N ALA A 65 -2.02 -11.04 18.00
CA ALA A 65 -1.95 -12.01 16.91
C ALA A 65 -0.69 -12.90 16.94
N GLU A 66 0.02 -12.96 18.07
CA GLU A 66 1.22 -13.76 18.30
C GLU A 66 2.38 -13.49 17.32
N ILE A 67 2.39 -12.32 16.67
CA ILE A 67 3.49 -11.89 15.80
C ILE A 67 4.56 -11.24 16.68
N SER A 68 5.05 -11.94 17.70
CA SER A 68 5.79 -11.34 18.83
C SER A 68 7.30 -11.21 18.63
N GLU A 69 7.91 -12.00 17.74
CA GLU A 69 9.37 -12.20 17.71
C GLU A 69 10.20 -10.93 17.41
N GLN A 70 9.61 -9.88 16.83
CA GLN A 70 10.33 -8.65 16.48
C GLN A 70 9.55 -7.33 16.72
N VAL A 71 8.40 -7.36 17.40
CA VAL A 71 7.53 -6.17 17.62
C VAL A 71 8.25 -5.07 18.41
N GLY A 72 9.14 -5.44 19.33
CA GLY A 72 9.96 -4.48 20.06
C GLY A 72 10.82 -3.61 19.14
N SER A 73 11.41 -4.20 18.09
CA SER A 73 12.22 -3.46 17.11
C SER A 73 11.38 -2.50 16.26
N VAL A 74 10.14 -2.89 15.98
CA VAL A 74 9.15 -2.12 15.24
C VAL A 74 8.67 -0.92 16.07
N ARG A 75 8.36 -1.13 17.35
CA ARG A 75 7.96 -0.06 18.29
C ARG A 75 9.02 1.03 18.44
N VAL A 76 10.31 0.66 18.46
CA VAL A 76 11.42 1.63 18.54
C VAL A 76 11.52 2.49 17.27
N LEU A 77 11.39 1.89 16.08
CA LEU A 77 11.48 2.62 14.82
C LEU A 77 10.39 3.68 14.67
N PHE A 78 9.16 3.39 15.11
CA PHE A 78 8.05 4.31 14.94
C PHE A 78 8.02 5.45 15.96
N LYS A 79 8.61 5.28 17.14
CA LYS A 79 8.79 6.40 18.09
C LYS A 79 9.78 7.48 17.62
N ILE A 80 10.56 7.18 16.58
CA ILE A 80 11.54 8.10 15.99
C ILE A 80 10.89 8.96 14.88
N ASP A 81 9.78 8.52 14.29
CA ASP A 81 9.15 9.15 13.13
C ASP A 81 7.92 9.99 13.54
N ASN A 82 8.13 11.29 13.83
CA ASN A 82 7.11 12.24 14.30
C ASN A 82 6.31 12.95 13.16
N GLY A 83 6.33 12.44 11.92
CA GLY A 83 5.79 13.14 10.75
C GLY A 83 4.45 12.61 10.21
N GLU A 84 3.66 13.43 9.50
CA GLU A 84 2.30 13.12 9.01
C GLU A 84 2.16 11.88 8.08
N ASN A 85 3.25 11.27 7.61
CA ASN A 85 3.27 10.06 6.76
C ASN A 85 3.31 8.72 7.55
N VAL A 86 3.08 8.80 8.86
CA VAL A 86 3.08 7.72 9.87
C VAL A 86 2.53 6.36 9.40
N THR A 87 1.44 6.34 8.64
CA THR A 87 0.70 5.10 8.31
C THR A 87 1.32 4.29 7.17
N GLN A 88 2.10 4.93 6.28
CA GLN A 88 2.69 4.31 5.09
C GLN A 88 3.99 3.59 5.46
N SER A 89 4.90 4.29 6.13
CA SER A 89 6.10 3.71 6.74
C SER A 89 5.74 2.53 7.67
N PHE A 90 4.56 2.58 8.30
CA PHE A 90 4.10 1.53 9.19
C PHE A 90 3.93 0.18 8.48
N SER A 91 3.04 0.09 7.48
CA SER A 91 2.74 -1.19 6.82
C SER A 91 3.97 -1.81 6.13
N GLU A 92 4.85 -0.99 5.53
CA GLU A 92 6.07 -1.47 4.89
C GLU A 92 7.08 -2.06 5.88
N VAL A 93 7.27 -1.40 7.02
CA VAL A 93 8.16 -1.88 8.09
C VAL A 93 7.59 -3.14 8.73
N ILE A 94 6.28 -3.24 8.95
CA ILE A 94 5.63 -4.48 9.44
C ILE A 94 5.84 -5.61 8.42
N THR A 95 5.55 -5.36 7.14
CA THR A 95 5.65 -6.37 6.08
C THR A 95 7.08 -6.89 5.94
N SER A 96 8.06 -5.98 5.87
CA SER A 96 9.46 -6.35 5.67
C SER A 96 10.09 -7.06 6.87
N ARG A 97 9.79 -6.62 8.10
CA ARG A 97 10.41 -7.17 9.32
C ARG A 97 9.64 -8.37 9.87
N LEU A 98 8.33 -8.22 10.02
CA LEU A 98 7.49 -9.21 10.69
C LEU A 98 6.92 -10.26 9.74
N GLY A 99 7.00 -10.05 8.43
CA GLY A 99 6.33 -10.92 7.45
C GLY A 99 4.81 -10.92 7.65
N ALA A 100 4.26 -9.77 8.04
CA ALA A 100 2.85 -9.61 8.35
C ALA A 100 2.32 -8.26 7.86
N ASP A 101 1.01 -8.09 7.85
CA ASP A 101 0.36 -6.80 7.61
C ASP A 101 -0.83 -6.64 8.53
N ILE A 102 -1.29 -5.41 8.69
CA ILE A 102 -2.44 -5.11 9.54
C ILE A 102 -3.40 -4.17 8.83
N VAL A 103 -4.64 -4.63 8.69
CA VAL A 103 -5.74 -3.86 8.14
C VAL A 103 -6.64 -3.42 9.28
N VAL A 104 -6.83 -2.11 9.44
CA VAL A 104 -7.76 -1.56 10.44
C VAL A 104 -9.17 -1.61 9.90
N ASP A 105 -10.00 -2.42 10.53
CA ASP A 105 -11.40 -2.63 10.14
C ASP A 105 -12.26 -1.48 10.65
N SER A 106 -12.13 -1.14 11.94
CA SER A 106 -12.87 -0.08 12.62
C SER A 106 -11.98 0.69 13.61
N ILE A 107 -12.31 1.96 13.84
CA ILE A 107 -11.70 2.79 14.90
C ILE A 107 -12.84 3.29 15.76
N TYR A 108 -12.78 3.01 17.06
CA TYR A 108 -13.78 3.46 18.03
C TYR A 108 -13.52 4.92 18.44
N PRO A 109 -14.54 5.64 18.96
CA PRO A 109 -14.35 7.01 19.43
C PRO A 109 -13.21 7.13 20.44
N GLU A 110 -12.34 8.12 20.24
CA GLU A 110 -11.22 8.43 21.12
C GLU A 110 -11.67 8.92 22.49
N GLN A 111 -10.91 8.55 23.52
CA GLN A 111 -11.05 9.07 24.88
C GLN A 111 -9.89 10.01 25.17
N LYS A 112 -10.21 11.20 25.69
CA LYS A 112 -9.24 12.23 26.04
C LYS A 112 -9.31 12.49 27.53
N SER A 113 -8.15 12.44 28.18
CA SER A 113 -8.01 12.79 29.59
C SER A 113 -6.68 13.49 29.83
N PHE A 114 -6.47 13.99 31.04
CA PHE A 114 -5.17 14.46 31.50
C PHE A 114 -4.71 13.60 32.67
N ASP A 115 -3.42 13.28 32.71
CA ASP A 115 -2.84 12.58 33.85
C ASP A 115 -2.56 13.54 35.02
N GLU A 116 -2.02 12.99 36.12
CA GLU A 116 -1.66 13.75 37.33
C GLU A 116 -0.54 14.80 37.11
N PHE A 117 0.19 14.72 35.99
CA PHE A 117 1.24 15.64 35.58
C PHE A 117 0.78 16.60 34.48
N ASN A 118 -0.53 16.65 34.20
CA ASN A 118 -1.15 17.48 33.17
C ASN A 118 -0.68 17.15 31.74
N HIS A 119 -0.28 15.90 31.49
CA HIS A 119 -0.04 15.38 30.15
C HIS A 119 -1.36 15.03 29.48
N MET A 120 -1.51 15.36 28.20
CA MET A 120 -2.66 14.90 27.42
C MET A 120 -2.53 13.40 27.18
N LYS A 121 -3.53 12.66 27.61
CA LYS A 121 -3.70 11.23 27.35
C LYS A 121 -4.80 11.04 26.31
N VAL A 122 -4.45 10.37 25.21
CA VAL A 122 -5.41 9.97 24.16
C VAL A 122 -5.41 8.46 24.07
N THR A 123 -6.58 7.86 24.27
CA THR A 123 -6.78 6.42 24.16
C THR A 123 -7.75 6.12 23.02
N VAL A 124 -7.44 5.13 22.22
CA VAL A 124 -8.28 4.67 21.11
C VAL A 124 -8.38 3.15 21.12
N ARG A 125 -9.48 2.62 20.60
CA ARG A 125 -9.62 1.18 20.33
C ARG A 125 -9.79 0.94 18.85
N ILE A 126 -9.29 -0.19 18.36
CA ILE A 126 -9.46 -0.62 16.97
C ILE A 126 -9.91 -2.07 16.89
N ASP A 127 -10.68 -2.39 15.86
CA ASP A 127 -10.76 -3.75 15.35
C ASP A 127 -9.82 -3.86 14.15
N ALA A 128 -9.08 -4.95 14.05
CA ALA A 128 -8.13 -5.14 12.97
C ALA A 128 -8.04 -6.59 12.51
N THR A 129 -7.70 -6.75 11.24
CA THR A 129 -7.33 -8.03 10.66
C THR A 129 -5.82 -8.05 10.47
N VAL A 130 -5.15 -8.94 11.20
CA VAL A 130 -3.72 -9.23 11.06
C VAL A 130 -3.56 -10.35 10.04
N ILE A 131 -2.67 -10.13 9.07
CA ILE A 131 -2.39 -11.07 7.97
C ILE A 131 -0.96 -11.53 8.12
N LYS A 132 -0.74 -12.82 8.35
CA LYS A 132 0.59 -13.42 8.42
C LYS A 132 0.92 -14.06 7.08
N TYR A 133 2.06 -13.67 6.51
CA TYR A 133 2.51 -14.18 5.23
C TYR A 133 3.41 -15.40 5.42
N ASP A 134 3.22 -16.39 4.54
CA ASP A 134 4.06 -17.58 4.44
C ASP A 134 5.41 -17.28 3.76
N LYS A 135 5.46 -16.20 2.95
CA LYS A 135 6.63 -15.80 2.16
C LYS A 135 7.02 -14.36 2.42
N LYS A 136 8.32 -14.16 2.62
CA LYS A 136 8.93 -12.83 2.76
C LYS A 136 9.02 -12.12 1.41
N SER A 137 9.21 -10.81 1.44
CA SER A 137 9.46 -9.99 0.25
C SER A 137 10.60 -10.56 -0.60
N ASP A 138 10.44 -10.50 -1.91
CA ASP A 138 11.48 -10.89 -2.87
C ASP A 138 12.38 -9.68 -3.17
N PRO A 139 13.61 -9.61 -2.64
CA PRO A 139 14.48 -8.45 -2.81
C PRO A 139 14.94 -8.26 -4.26
N THR A 140 14.80 -9.28 -5.12
CA THR A 140 15.16 -9.20 -6.54
C THR A 140 14.02 -8.65 -7.39
N PHE A 141 12.80 -8.58 -6.85
CA PHE A 141 11.64 -8.01 -7.51
C PHE A 141 11.51 -6.55 -7.08
N PHE A 142 11.94 -5.62 -7.92
CA PHE A 142 11.91 -4.18 -7.65
C PHE A 142 11.77 -3.40 -8.96
N PHE A 143 11.66 -2.09 -8.86
CA PHE A 143 11.70 -1.19 -10.01
C PHE A 143 12.39 0.11 -9.59
N GLU A 144 13.02 0.77 -10.56
CA GLU A 144 13.60 2.09 -10.39
C GLU A 144 12.64 3.14 -10.96
N ILE A 145 12.49 4.26 -10.26
CA ILE A 145 11.84 5.47 -10.76
C ILE A 145 12.93 6.50 -11.07
N ARG A 146 12.89 7.09 -12.26
CA ARG A 146 13.77 8.19 -12.67
C ARG A 146 12.96 9.41 -13.06
N ASP A 147 13.57 10.60 -12.87
CA ASP A 147 13.04 11.91 -13.29
C ASP A 147 11.73 12.35 -12.60
N LEU A 148 11.27 11.61 -11.58
CA LEU A 148 10.20 12.03 -10.69
C LEU A 148 10.75 12.97 -9.62
N LYS A 149 10.17 14.17 -9.49
CA LYS A 149 10.59 15.19 -8.52
C LYS A 149 9.71 15.12 -7.28
N ASP A 150 10.27 15.48 -6.14
CA ASP A 150 9.52 15.64 -4.87
C ASP A 150 8.69 16.93 -4.83
N THR A 151 9.04 17.92 -5.64
CA THR A 151 8.37 19.23 -5.70
C THR A 151 8.06 19.61 -7.14
N TYR A 152 6.82 20.03 -7.38
CA TYR A 152 6.36 20.59 -8.65
C TYR A 152 5.74 21.96 -8.43
N TYR A 153 5.79 22.82 -9.45
CA TYR A 153 5.06 24.08 -9.46
C TYR A 153 3.70 23.93 -10.15
N ASN A 154 2.76 24.82 -9.82
CA ASN A 154 1.45 24.84 -10.48
C ASN A 154 1.57 24.86 -12.00
N ASN A 155 0.83 23.98 -12.69
CA ASN A 155 0.87 23.75 -14.13
C ASN A 155 2.19 23.15 -14.67
N GLU A 156 3.12 22.75 -13.80
CA GLU A 156 4.27 21.95 -14.21
C GLU A 156 3.79 20.55 -14.62
N VAL A 157 4.48 19.97 -15.60
CA VAL A 157 4.15 18.67 -16.14
C VAL A 157 4.90 17.58 -15.38
N ILE A 158 4.18 16.55 -14.94
CA ILE A 158 4.77 15.37 -14.31
C ILE A 158 5.04 14.32 -15.39
N SER A 159 6.32 13.98 -15.55
CA SER A 159 6.79 12.87 -16.37
C SER A 159 7.90 12.14 -15.63
N PHE A 160 7.96 10.82 -15.74
CA PHE A 160 8.96 9.99 -15.08
C PHE A 160 9.15 8.69 -15.84
N THR A 161 10.25 8.00 -15.57
CA THR A 161 10.57 6.71 -16.18
C THR A 161 10.52 5.61 -15.13
N VAL A 162 9.88 4.48 -15.44
CA VAL A 162 9.95 3.26 -14.62
C VAL A 162 10.79 2.21 -15.31
N ILE A 163 11.72 1.60 -14.58
CA ILE A 163 12.58 0.51 -15.06
C ILE A 163 12.45 -0.68 -14.12
N PRO A 164 11.75 -1.75 -14.53
CA PRO A 164 11.53 -2.89 -13.65
C PRO A 164 12.74 -3.84 -13.66
N SER A 165 13.04 -4.49 -12.53
CA SER A 165 14.10 -5.51 -12.46
C SER A 165 13.66 -6.85 -13.07
N GLN A 166 12.36 -7.12 -13.10
CA GLN A 166 11.72 -8.34 -13.60
C GLN A 166 10.43 -8.01 -14.35
N ASN A 167 9.90 -8.97 -15.09
CA ASN A 167 8.61 -8.77 -15.75
C ASN A 167 7.48 -8.62 -14.73
N GLY A 168 6.55 -7.69 -14.96
CA GLY A 168 5.41 -7.49 -14.06
C GLY A 168 4.42 -6.44 -14.53
N TYR A 169 3.49 -6.10 -13.64
CA TYR A 169 2.39 -5.17 -13.87
C TYR A 169 2.43 -4.05 -12.83
N LEU A 170 2.26 -2.82 -13.29
CA LEU A 170 2.29 -1.63 -12.44
C LEU A 170 0.90 -1.02 -12.32
N LYS A 171 0.58 -0.54 -11.12
CA LYS A 171 -0.51 0.41 -10.89
C LYS A 171 0.00 1.60 -10.12
N ILE A 172 -0.46 2.78 -10.49
CA ILE A 172 -0.05 4.04 -9.87
C ILE A 172 -1.31 4.73 -9.37
N PHE A 173 -1.33 5.07 -8.09
CA PHE A 173 -2.40 5.83 -7.47
C PHE A 173 -1.88 7.20 -7.07
N VAL A 174 -2.73 8.21 -7.16
CA VAL A 174 -2.51 9.54 -6.57
C VAL A 174 -3.52 9.71 -5.45
N ILE A 175 -3.08 10.16 -4.28
CA ILE A 175 -3.96 10.53 -3.17
C ILE A 175 -3.57 11.94 -2.71
N ASN A 176 -4.54 12.84 -2.62
CA ASN A 176 -4.40 14.12 -1.93
C ASN A 176 -5.58 14.32 -0.96
N GLU A 177 -5.72 15.53 -0.42
CA GLU A 177 -6.80 15.85 0.52
C GLU A 177 -8.20 15.81 -0.11
N LYS A 178 -8.29 15.95 -1.44
CA LYS A 178 -9.54 16.14 -2.18
C LYS A 178 -10.03 14.87 -2.85
N GLU A 179 -9.11 14.15 -3.48
CA GLU A 179 -9.42 13.01 -4.33
C GLU A 179 -8.36 11.91 -4.26
N SER A 180 -8.76 10.74 -4.72
CA SER A 180 -7.86 9.60 -4.90
C SER A 180 -8.14 8.99 -6.27
N ILE A 181 -7.11 8.89 -7.10
CA ILE A 181 -7.22 8.52 -8.51
C ILE A 181 -6.29 7.35 -8.83
N LEU A 182 -6.73 6.46 -9.70
CA LEU A 182 -5.88 5.48 -10.37
C LEU A 182 -5.25 6.19 -11.57
N LEU A 183 -4.02 6.67 -11.39
CA LEU A 183 -3.28 7.39 -12.42
C LEU A 183 -2.87 6.46 -13.56
N TYR A 184 -2.52 5.21 -13.25
CA TYR A 184 -2.22 4.19 -14.24
C TYR A 184 -2.63 2.79 -13.78
N PRO A 185 -3.24 1.96 -14.64
CA PRO A 185 -3.74 2.30 -15.97
C PRO A 185 -4.95 3.24 -15.87
N TYR A 186 -4.91 4.39 -16.54
CA TYR A 186 -6.01 5.33 -16.57
C TYR A 186 -7.15 4.79 -17.46
N LYS A 187 -8.39 4.92 -16.99
CA LYS A 187 -9.58 4.52 -17.76
C LYS A 187 -10.44 5.74 -18.05
N ASN A 188 -10.57 6.08 -19.32
CA ASN A 188 -11.47 7.14 -19.76
C ASN A 188 -12.87 6.55 -19.99
N LEU A 189 -13.85 6.96 -19.17
CA LEU A 189 -15.21 6.41 -19.22
C LEU A 189 -16.03 6.86 -20.44
N ILE A 190 -15.57 7.90 -21.15
CA ILE A 190 -16.27 8.50 -22.29
C ILE A 190 -15.63 8.07 -23.62
N ALA A 191 -14.31 8.00 -23.66
CA ALA A 191 -13.52 7.74 -24.86
C ALA A 191 -12.51 6.62 -24.61
N ASP A 192 -12.91 5.37 -24.85
CA ASP A 192 -12.09 4.18 -24.55
C ASP A 192 -10.72 4.18 -25.26
N TYR A 193 -10.61 4.80 -26.43
CA TYR A 193 -9.35 4.97 -27.15
C TYR A 193 -8.35 5.92 -26.47
N LEU A 194 -8.76 6.60 -25.40
CA LEU A 194 -7.90 7.39 -24.50
C LEU A 194 -7.53 6.62 -23.22
N SER A 195 -8.01 5.38 -23.04
CA SER A 195 -7.65 4.54 -21.90
C SER A 195 -6.28 3.88 -22.08
N ASP A 196 -5.58 3.68 -20.98
CA ASP A 196 -4.40 2.82 -20.95
C ASP A 196 -4.78 1.34 -21.12
N THR A 197 -3.81 0.55 -21.60
CA THR A 197 -3.95 -0.91 -21.67
C THR A 197 -3.78 -1.52 -20.28
N GLU A 198 -4.85 -2.09 -19.72
CA GLU A 198 -4.87 -2.62 -18.35
C GLU A 198 -3.91 -3.80 -18.11
N ASN A 199 -3.59 -4.57 -19.15
CA ASN A 199 -2.72 -5.75 -19.09
C ASN A 199 -1.34 -5.52 -19.70
N TYR A 200 -0.87 -4.26 -19.75
CA TYR A 200 0.47 -3.95 -20.22
C TYR A 200 1.54 -4.59 -19.32
N LEU A 201 2.35 -5.46 -19.91
CA LEU A 201 3.44 -6.15 -19.22
C LEU A 201 4.72 -5.31 -19.32
N PHE A 202 5.18 -4.80 -18.18
CA PHE A 202 6.48 -4.15 -18.07
C PHE A 202 7.57 -5.22 -18.12
N LYS A 203 8.54 -5.06 -19.02
CA LYS A 203 9.60 -6.05 -19.25
C LYS A 203 10.85 -5.67 -18.49
N ALA A 204 11.52 -6.67 -17.90
CA ALA A 204 12.76 -6.52 -17.16
C ALA A 204 13.80 -5.68 -17.91
N GLY A 205 14.36 -4.66 -17.25
CA GLY A 205 15.37 -3.76 -17.78
C GLY A 205 14.91 -2.81 -18.88
N GLN A 206 13.63 -2.82 -19.28
CA GLN A 206 13.11 -1.93 -20.31
C GLN A 206 12.52 -0.67 -19.67
N PRO A 207 13.08 0.52 -19.97
CA PRO A 207 12.51 1.77 -19.49
C PRO A 207 11.15 2.03 -20.13
N VAL A 208 10.20 2.49 -19.32
CA VAL A 208 8.88 2.92 -19.76
C VAL A 208 8.63 4.33 -19.26
N ASP A 209 8.50 5.26 -20.18
CA ASP A 209 8.20 6.66 -19.89
C ASP A 209 6.70 6.82 -19.61
N PHE A 210 6.40 7.56 -18.54
CA PHE A 210 5.05 7.94 -18.18
C PHE A 210 4.79 9.39 -18.57
N PRO A 211 3.61 9.69 -19.13
CA PRO A 211 2.48 8.80 -19.39
C PRO A 211 2.72 7.80 -20.54
N VAL A 212 2.24 6.57 -20.36
CA VAL A 212 2.38 5.50 -21.37
C VAL A 212 1.56 5.82 -22.61
N HIS A 213 0.31 6.27 -22.42
CA HIS A 213 -0.57 6.60 -23.53
C HIS A 213 -0.17 7.92 -24.19
N ASN A 214 0.01 7.91 -25.52
CA ASN A 214 0.53 9.05 -26.28
C ASN A 214 -0.35 10.31 -26.18
N ALA A 215 -1.65 10.17 -25.95
CA ALA A 215 -2.56 11.31 -25.84
C ALA A 215 -2.27 12.22 -24.61
N TYR A 216 -1.55 11.70 -23.61
CA TYR A 216 -1.20 12.45 -22.40
C TYR A 216 0.24 12.95 -22.40
N LYS A 217 0.97 12.81 -23.51
CA LYS A 217 2.30 13.41 -23.65
C LYS A 217 2.20 14.93 -23.78
N PRO A 218 3.18 15.68 -23.24
CA PRO A 218 4.45 15.22 -22.66
C PRO A 218 4.38 14.78 -21.19
N GLY A 219 3.25 14.98 -20.50
CA GLY A 219 3.08 14.46 -19.15
C GLY A 219 1.75 14.81 -18.49
N TYR A 220 1.58 14.36 -17.26
CA TYR A 220 0.37 14.65 -16.48
C TYR A 220 0.37 16.10 -16.02
N SER A 221 -0.76 16.78 -16.20
CA SER A 221 -0.97 18.11 -15.64
C SER A 221 -1.41 17.96 -14.18
N ILE A 222 -0.85 18.83 -13.32
CA ILE A 222 -1.26 18.96 -11.93
C ILE A 222 -1.61 20.42 -11.64
N GLU A 223 -2.71 20.63 -10.95
CA GLU A 223 -3.25 21.95 -10.63
C GLU A 223 -3.44 22.06 -9.12
N LEU A 224 -2.99 23.17 -8.54
CA LEU A 224 -3.30 23.52 -7.16
C LEU A 224 -4.78 23.80 -7.03
N GLU A 225 -5.34 23.33 -5.92
CA GLU A 225 -6.64 23.80 -5.50
C GLU A 225 -6.66 25.33 -5.36
N GLU A 226 -7.76 25.95 -5.80
CA GLU A 226 -7.94 27.40 -5.74
C GLU A 226 -7.79 27.91 -4.30
N GLY A 227 -6.93 28.91 -4.11
CA GLY A 227 -6.66 29.48 -2.80
C GLY A 227 -5.57 28.78 -1.99
N LYS A 228 -5.07 27.61 -2.42
CA LYS A 228 -3.89 26.98 -1.78
C LYS A 228 -2.58 27.52 -2.34
N GLU A 229 -1.59 27.62 -1.45
CA GLU A 229 -0.20 27.93 -1.82
C GLU A 229 0.68 26.68 -1.92
N ILE A 230 0.32 25.65 -1.14
CA ILE A 230 1.00 24.37 -1.06
C ILE A 230 -0.06 23.28 -0.97
N GLU A 231 0.16 22.17 -1.67
CA GLU A 231 -0.65 20.96 -1.56
C GLU A 231 0.25 19.73 -1.52
N ASN A 232 -0.06 18.79 -0.63
CA ASN A 232 0.65 17.52 -0.54
C ASN A 232 -0.17 16.44 -1.25
N SER A 233 0.51 15.72 -2.14
CA SER A 233 -0.01 14.54 -2.82
C SER A 233 0.91 13.36 -2.55
N LEU A 234 0.38 12.16 -2.73
CA LEU A 234 1.10 10.92 -2.59
C LEU A 234 0.90 10.07 -3.82
N LEU A 235 1.99 9.72 -4.49
CA LEU A 235 1.99 8.65 -5.47
C LEU A 235 2.25 7.32 -4.78
N ILE A 236 1.43 6.32 -5.09
CA ILE A 236 1.62 4.94 -4.63
C ILE A 236 1.82 4.06 -5.85
N PHE A 237 3.02 3.51 -5.99
CA PHE A 237 3.37 2.59 -7.05
C PHE A 237 3.24 1.17 -6.52
N ILE A 238 2.40 0.35 -7.16
CA ILE A 238 2.20 -1.05 -6.81
C ILE A 238 2.65 -1.90 -8.00
N PHE A 239 3.85 -2.47 -7.91
CA PHE A 239 4.39 -3.38 -8.91
C PHE A 239 4.17 -4.83 -8.49
N THR A 240 3.68 -5.67 -9.41
CA THR A 240 3.21 -7.03 -9.10
C THR A 240 3.60 -8.04 -10.15
N LYS A 241 3.86 -9.29 -9.74
CA LYS A 241 4.15 -10.41 -10.64
C LYS A 241 2.92 -10.86 -11.44
N ASP A 242 1.76 -10.83 -10.78
CA ASP A 242 0.46 -11.22 -11.36
C ASP A 242 -0.39 -9.97 -11.58
N ASN A 243 -1.03 -9.83 -12.75
CA ASN A 243 -1.94 -8.72 -12.98
C ASN A 243 -3.20 -8.87 -12.12
N PHE A 244 -3.81 -7.74 -11.80
CA PHE A 244 -5.11 -7.68 -11.16
C PHE A 244 -5.90 -6.47 -11.65
N THR A 245 -7.22 -6.52 -11.61
CA THR A 245 -8.06 -5.36 -11.92
C THR A 245 -8.37 -4.58 -10.64
N TRP A 246 -8.44 -3.25 -10.75
CA TRP A 246 -8.95 -2.40 -9.69
C TRP A 246 -10.44 -2.14 -9.90
N VAL A 247 -11.29 -2.55 -8.96
CA VAL A 247 -12.77 -2.44 -9.06
C VAL A 247 -13.41 -1.69 -7.89
N GLU A 248 -12.63 -1.36 -6.86
CA GLU A 248 -13.13 -0.73 -5.63
C GLU A 248 -13.02 0.80 -5.70
N GLY A 249 -13.76 1.49 -4.83
CA GLY A 249 -13.55 2.93 -4.63
C GLY A 249 -12.10 3.20 -4.20
N ILE A 250 -11.48 4.20 -4.82
CA ILE A 250 -10.08 4.51 -4.54
C ILE A 250 -10.03 5.32 -3.24
N SER A 251 -9.41 4.75 -2.23
CA SER A 251 -9.12 5.40 -0.95
C SER A 251 -7.84 4.79 -0.39
N GLN A 252 -7.15 5.49 0.50
CA GLN A 252 -5.94 4.95 1.14
C GLN A 252 -6.23 3.63 1.86
N LYS A 253 -7.40 3.48 2.50
CA LYS A 253 -7.83 2.24 3.14
C LYS A 253 -7.99 1.11 2.12
N ALA A 254 -8.69 1.36 1.00
CA ALA A 254 -8.88 0.35 -0.04
C ALA A 254 -7.54 -0.08 -0.67
N ILE A 255 -6.65 0.88 -0.94
CA ILE A 255 -5.30 0.63 -1.46
C ILE A 255 -4.49 -0.25 -0.51
N ASN A 256 -4.42 0.13 0.77
CA ASN A 256 -3.70 -0.66 1.78
C ASN A 256 -4.30 -2.06 1.94
N ASN A 257 -5.63 -2.20 1.94
CA ASN A 257 -6.28 -3.50 1.99
C ASN A 257 -5.92 -4.36 0.79
N ARG A 258 -5.87 -3.77 -0.41
CA ARG A 258 -5.51 -4.50 -1.63
C ARG A 258 -4.05 -4.95 -1.59
N ILE A 259 -3.16 -4.05 -1.18
CA ILE A 259 -1.73 -4.30 -0.94
C ILE A 259 -1.58 -5.48 0.02
N ALA A 260 -2.26 -5.46 1.17
CA ALA A 260 -2.19 -6.50 2.18
C ALA A 260 -2.72 -7.88 1.70
N ASN A 261 -3.59 -7.90 0.69
CA ASN A 261 -4.09 -9.13 0.08
C ASN A 261 -3.10 -9.76 -0.92
N ILE A 262 -2.08 -9.02 -1.35
CA ILE A 262 -1.07 -9.50 -2.28
C ILE A 262 0.16 -9.93 -1.47
N SER A 263 0.59 -11.19 -1.65
CA SER A 263 1.75 -11.71 -0.91
C SER A 263 3.02 -10.88 -1.16
N PRO A 264 3.84 -10.58 -0.13
CA PRO A 264 5.03 -9.73 -0.27
C PRO A 264 6.03 -10.22 -1.31
N ASN A 265 6.16 -11.54 -1.49
CA ASN A 265 7.03 -12.13 -2.51
C ASN A 265 6.56 -11.93 -3.97
N LYS A 266 5.35 -11.37 -4.14
CA LYS A 266 4.71 -11.11 -5.43
C LYS A 266 4.54 -9.62 -5.73
N ARG A 267 4.96 -8.73 -4.82
CA ARG A 267 4.78 -7.29 -4.97
C ARG A 267 5.98 -6.49 -4.48
N THR A 268 6.07 -5.29 -5.01
CA THR A 268 6.90 -4.20 -4.50
C THR A 268 6.04 -2.95 -4.52
N VAL A 269 6.09 -2.19 -3.43
CA VAL A 269 5.31 -0.96 -3.28
C VAL A 269 6.30 0.16 -2.97
N GLU A 270 6.10 1.31 -3.61
CA GLU A 270 6.87 2.53 -3.33
C GLU A 270 5.89 3.68 -3.10
N TYR A 271 6.08 4.41 -2.01
CA TYR A 271 5.30 5.61 -1.67
C TYR A 271 6.16 6.84 -1.94
N PHE A 272 5.69 7.71 -2.82
CA PHE A 272 6.44 8.88 -3.25
C PHE A 272 5.63 10.15 -2.92
N PRO A 273 5.97 10.88 -1.83
CA PRO A 273 5.32 12.13 -1.50
C PRO A 273 5.71 13.21 -2.51
N ILE A 274 4.73 14.00 -2.92
CA ILE A 274 4.89 15.12 -3.84
C ILE A 274 4.32 16.37 -3.20
N VAL A 275 5.07 17.46 -3.29
CA VAL A 275 4.64 18.79 -2.86
C VAL A 275 4.38 19.64 -4.10
N LEU A 276 3.14 20.09 -4.26
CA LEU A 276 2.78 21.08 -5.27
C LEU A 276 2.83 22.47 -4.66
N LYS A 277 3.47 23.42 -5.36
CA LYS A 277 3.65 24.80 -4.88
C LYS A 277 3.16 25.82 -5.90
N LYS A 278 2.62 26.93 -5.39
CA LYS A 278 2.25 28.06 -6.24
C LYS A 278 3.51 28.61 -6.90
N ALA A 279 3.45 28.85 -8.20
CA ALA A 279 4.56 29.49 -8.90
C ALA A 279 4.80 30.89 -8.32
N ILE A 280 6.06 31.19 -7.99
CA ILE A 280 6.45 32.53 -7.57
C ILE A 280 6.42 33.41 -8.82
N LYS A 281 5.49 34.37 -8.88
CA LYS A 281 5.56 35.43 -9.89
C LYS A 281 6.76 36.32 -9.56
N ASN A 282 7.80 36.25 -10.38
CA ASN A 282 8.85 37.28 -10.41
C ASN A 282 8.30 38.55 -11.08
#